data_AF-A0A3D3LJN4-F1
#
_entry.id   AF-A0A3D3LJN4-F1
#
_cell.length_a   1.000
_cell.length_b   1.000
_cell.length_c   1.000
_cell.angle_alpha   90.00
_cell.angle_beta   90.00
_cell.angle_gamma   90.00
#
_symmetry.space_group_name_H-M   'P 1'
#
loop_
_entity.id
_entity.type
_entity.pdbx_description
1 polymer ?
#
loop_
_entity_poly.entity_id
_entity_poly.type
_entity_poly.pdbx_seq_one_letter_code
_entity_poly.pdbx_strand_id
1 'polypeptide(L)'
;FAAVLFPGIDEPDRVYLILLTELLPVGALGLAMTGLVAALLSNTDSSLHAATTIFTLDLVRRRQPNLDEKQLIFISRAFTLVIMIISAFWAREIDKFDTLFEYVQSTLSYSITPLVTVYVGGIFYKRFTSNAAFYSLLIGISGSLSLVILKNYIPLFDFHYLYVPLPICLLCLISMFVITYFDTSYSERDDKLDKNLTWSVKEHSVLEILKDRQLFISSALLLVCTFLFVIYFA
;
A
#
# COMPACT_ATOMS: atom_id res chain seq x y z
N PHE A 1 21.83 -0.02 -20.18
CA PHE A 1 21.70 -0.94 -21.32
C PHE A 1 20.75 -0.36 -22.38
N ALA A 2 19.46 -0.15 -22.08
CA ALA A 2 18.51 0.40 -23.06
C ALA A 2 18.88 1.78 -23.63
N ALA A 3 19.38 2.71 -22.81
CA ALA A 3 19.85 4.03 -23.24
C ALA A 3 21.06 3.98 -24.21
N VAL A 4 21.78 2.85 -24.26
CA VAL A 4 22.90 2.64 -25.19
C VAL A 4 22.41 2.06 -26.52
N LEU A 5 21.35 1.24 -26.50
CA LEU A 5 20.74 0.69 -27.72
C LEU A 5 19.85 1.69 -28.46
N PHE A 6 19.19 2.60 -27.73
CA PHE A 6 18.23 3.55 -28.30
C PHE A 6 18.49 4.97 -27.80
N PRO A 7 19.46 5.70 -28.39
CA PRO A 7 19.69 7.10 -28.08
C PRO A 7 18.54 7.97 -28.61
N GLY A 8 17.95 8.81 -27.76
CA GLY A 8 16.84 9.72 -28.13
C GLY A 8 15.44 9.28 -27.68
N ILE A 9 15.34 8.43 -26.65
CA ILE A 9 14.04 8.17 -26.02
C ILE A 9 13.66 9.38 -25.16
N ASP A 10 12.70 10.17 -25.65
CA ASP A 10 12.17 11.35 -24.95
C ASP A 10 11.27 10.96 -23.75
N GLU A 11 10.66 9.78 -23.79
CA GLU A 11 9.77 9.26 -22.73
C GLU A 11 10.34 7.99 -22.08
N PRO A 12 10.98 8.10 -20.90
CA PRO A 12 11.66 6.97 -20.25
C PRO A 12 10.72 5.82 -19.88
N ASP A 13 9.43 6.09 -19.73
CA ASP A 13 8.43 5.08 -19.37
C ASP A 13 8.11 4.11 -20.52
N ARG A 14 8.38 4.48 -21.78
CA ARG A 14 8.13 3.61 -22.96
C ARG A 14 9.27 2.65 -23.26
N VAL A 15 10.41 2.78 -22.59
CA VAL A 15 11.64 2.02 -22.88
C VAL A 15 11.36 0.51 -22.88
N TYR A 16 10.59 0.01 -21.91
CA TYR A 16 10.27 -1.42 -21.83
C TYR A 16 9.47 -1.92 -23.04
N LEU A 17 8.46 -1.15 -23.49
CA LEU A 17 7.66 -1.52 -24.66
C LEU A 17 8.48 -1.49 -25.95
N ILE A 18 9.35 -0.49 -26.11
CA ILE A 18 10.25 -0.37 -27.26
C ILE A 18 11.19 -1.58 -27.31
N LEU A 19 11.76 -1.97 -26.17
CA LEU A 19 12.60 -3.17 -26.12
C LEU A 19 11.83 -4.43 -26.52
N LEU A 20 10.58 -4.57 -26.09
CA LEU A 20 9.78 -5.72 -26.49
C LEU A 20 9.55 -5.76 -28.01
N THR A 21 9.17 -4.63 -28.61
CA THR A 21 8.86 -4.57 -30.04
C THR A 21 10.08 -4.74 -30.93
N GLU A 22 11.25 -4.25 -30.51
CA GLU A 22 12.47 -4.27 -31.30
C GLU A 22 13.27 -5.58 -31.16
N LEU A 23 13.18 -6.26 -30.01
CA LEU A 23 13.97 -7.47 -29.76
C LEU A 23 13.21 -8.78 -29.97
N LEU A 24 11.88 -8.81 -29.87
CA LEU A 24 11.12 -10.08 -29.95
C LEU A 24 10.54 -10.36 -31.35
N PRO A 25 10.58 -11.62 -31.82
CA PRO A 25 9.87 -12.03 -33.02
C PRO A 25 8.35 -12.01 -32.81
N VAL A 26 7.58 -11.87 -33.89
CA VAL A 26 6.12 -11.63 -33.87
C VAL A 26 5.31 -12.56 -32.96
N GLY A 27 5.65 -13.85 -32.88
CA GLY A 27 4.95 -14.80 -32.01
C GLY A 27 5.24 -14.60 -30.52
N ALA A 28 6.51 -14.34 -30.17
CA ALA A 28 6.92 -14.08 -28.79
C ALA A 28 6.48 -12.70 -28.32
N LEU A 29 6.49 -11.70 -29.21
CA LEU A 29 5.99 -10.35 -28.94
C LEU A 29 4.51 -10.39 -28.56
N GLY A 30 3.69 -11.12 -29.33
CA GLY A 30 2.26 -11.29 -29.02
C GLY A 30 2.04 -11.91 -27.64
N LEU A 31 2.77 -12.98 -27.32
CA LEU A 31 2.70 -13.63 -26.01
C LEU A 31 3.11 -12.68 -24.88
N ALA A 32 4.20 -11.94 -25.05
CA ALA A 32 4.69 -10.98 -24.06
C ALA A 32 3.70 -9.83 -23.82
N MET A 33 3.11 -9.28 -24.88
CA MET A 33 2.12 -8.20 -24.80
C MET A 33 0.83 -8.66 -24.12
N THR A 34 0.32 -9.85 -24.46
CA THR A 34 -0.83 -10.43 -23.76
C THR A 34 -0.53 -10.67 -22.29
N GLY A 35 0.66 -11.19 -21.96
CA GLY A 35 1.11 -11.37 -20.58
C GLY A 35 1.17 -10.06 -19.80
N LEU A 36 1.70 -9.00 -20.42
CA LEU A 36 1.76 -7.65 -19.83
C LEU A 36 0.35 -7.11 -19.52
N VAL A 37 -0.56 -7.16 -20.51
CA VAL A 37 -1.94 -6.70 -20.32
C VAL A 37 -2.66 -7.54 -19.26
N ALA A 38 -2.47 -8.86 -19.26
CA ALA A 38 -3.06 -9.76 -18.27
C ALA A 38 -2.56 -9.44 -16.85
N ALA A 39 -1.26 -9.19 -16.68
CA ALA A 39 -0.68 -8.80 -15.39
C ALA A 39 -1.23 -7.46 -14.88
N LEU A 40 -1.36 -6.47 -15.78
CA LEU A 40 -1.95 -5.16 -15.44
C LEU A 40 -3.42 -5.29 -15.02
N LEU A 41 -4.21 -6.08 -15.76
CA LEU A 41 -5.61 -6.34 -15.42
C LEU A 41 -5.74 -7.07 -14.07
N SER A 42 -4.88 -8.05 -13.80
CA SER A 42 -4.89 -8.78 -12.52
C SER A 42 -4.55 -7.88 -11.32
N ASN A 43 -3.56 -7.00 -11.45
CA ASN A 43 -3.21 -6.04 -10.39
C ASN A 43 -4.34 -5.01 -10.16
N THR A 44 -4.95 -4.54 -11.26
CA THR A 44 -6.06 -3.58 -11.19
C THR A 44 -7.29 -4.20 -10.55
N ASP A 45 -7.66 -5.44 -10.94
CA ASP A 45 -8.77 -6.18 -10.35
C ASP A 45 -8.58 -6.39 -8.85
N SER A 46 -7.38 -6.82 -8.44
CA SER A 46 -7.04 -7.01 -7.01
C SER A 46 -7.18 -5.71 -6.21
N SER A 47 -6.72 -4.60 -6.75
CA SER A 47 -6.78 -3.29 -6.10
C SER A 47 -8.22 -2.77 -5.99
N LEU A 48 -9.01 -2.90 -7.05
CA LEU A 48 -10.43 -2.53 -7.05
C LEU A 48 -11.23 -3.41 -6.07
N HIS A 49 -10.97 -4.72 -6.06
CA HIS A 49 -11.63 -5.64 -5.14
C HIS A 49 -11.30 -5.30 -3.68
N ALA A 50 -10.04 -4.99 -3.37
CA ALA A 50 -9.63 -4.57 -2.02
C ALA A 50 -10.32 -3.27 -1.58
N ALA A 51 -10.32 -2.24 -2.44
CA ALA A 51 -10.99 -0.97 -2.15
C ALA A 51 -12.51 -1.14 -1.94
N THR A 52 -13.15 -1.95 -2.79
CA THR A 52 -14.56 -2.26 -2.68
C THR A 52 -14.88 -3.04 -1.41
N THR A 53 -14.02 -3.95 -0.98
CA THR A 53 -14.19 -4.70 0.28
C THR A 53 -14.10 -3.77 1.49
N ILE A 54 -13.10 -2.89 1.53
CA ILE A 54 -12.97 -1.87 2.59
C ILE A 54 -14.22 -0.98 2.64
N PHE A 55 -14.66 -0.46 1.50
CA PHE A 55 -15.86 0.38 1.45
C PHE A 55 -17.12 -0.37 1.89
N THR A 56 -17.30 -1.59 1.41
CA THR A 56 -18.53 -2.35 1.59
C THR A 56 -18.65 -2.94 3.00
N LEU A 57 -17.58 -3.52 3.53
CA LEU A 57 -17.57 -4.15 4.85
C LEU A 57 -17.30 -3.13 5.96
N ASP A 58 -16.28 -2.29 5.81
CA ASP A 58 -15.84 -1.43 6.92
C ASP A 58 -16.68 -0.16 7.06
N LEU A 59 -17.23 0.36 5.95
CA LEU A 59 -18.06 1.57 5.96
C LEU A 59 -19.55 1.24 5.86
N VAL A 60 -19.98 0.52 4.81
CA VAL A 60 -21.41 0.29 4.53
C VAL A 60 -22.03 -0.70 5.52
N ARG A 61 -21.47 -1.92 5.65
CA ARG A 61 -22.01 -2.95 6.57
C ARG A 61 -21.93 -2.51 8.03
N ARG A 62 -20.85 -1.82 8.42
CA ARG A 62 -20.71 -1.25 9.77
C ARG A 62 -21.78 -0.21 10.10
N ARG A 63 -22.20 0.61 9.12
CA ARG A 63 -23.26 1.62 9.31
C ARG A 63 -24.67 1.04 9.17
N GLN A 64 -24.86 0.05 8.30
CA GLN A 64 -26.15 -0.59 8.03
C GLN A 64 -26.02 -2.12 8.11
N PRO A 65 -26.03 -2.70 9.32
CA PRO A 65 -25.80 -4.13 9.52
C PRO A 65 -26.93 -5.01 8.96
N ASN A 66 -28.12 -4.45 8.74
CA ASN A 66 -29.32 -5.17 8.30
C ASN A 66 -29.49 -5.23 6.77
N LEU A 67 -28.51 -4.76 5.99
CA LEU A 67 -28.56 -4.84 4.53
C LEU A 67 -28.59 -6.30 4.04
N ASP A 68 -29.43 -6.57 3.05
CA ASP A 68 -29.45 -7.87 2.37
C ASP A 68 -28.17 -8.07 1.54
N GLU A 69 -27.74 -9.32 1.36
CA GLU A 69 -26.52 -9.66 0.61
C GLU A 69 -26.60 -9.16 -0.84
N LYS A 70 -27.78 -9.25 -1.47
CA LYS A 70 -27.99 -8.76 -2.84
C LYS A 70 -27.81 -7.25 -2.94
N GLN A 71 -28.27 -6.51 -1.93
CA GLN A 71 -28.09 -5.06 -1.87
C GLN A 71 -26.62 -4.70 -1.67
N LEU A 72 -25.91 -5.46 -0.83
CA LEU A 72 -24.49 -5.27 -0.60
C LEU A 72 -23.67 -5.49 -1.89
N ILE A 73 -23.98 -6.55 -2.65
CA ILE A 73 -23.37 -6.82 -3.96
C ILE A 73 -23.67 -5.69 -4.94
N PHE A 74 -24.92 -5.18 -4.99
CA PHE A 74 -25.25 -4.07 -5.87
C PHE A 74 -24.45 -2.80 -5.54
N ILE A 75 -24.36 -2.44 -4.25
CA ILE A 75 -23.56 -1.29 -3.78
C ILE A 75 -22.09 -1.48 -4.15
N SER A 76 -21.54 -2.68 -3.95
CA SER A 76 -20.15 -2.99 -4.27
C SER A 76 -19.85 -2.81 -5.78
N ARG A 77 -20.74 -3.27 -6.67
CA ARG A 77 -20.58 -3.13 -8.13
C ARG A 77 -20.72 -1.68 -8.58
N ALA A 78 -21.67 -0.94 -8.00
CA ALA A 78 -21.84 0.48 -8.28
C ALA A 78 -20.60 1.28 -7.86
N PHE A 79 -20.05 0.98 -6.69
CA PHE A 79 -18.83 1.61 -6.18
C PHE A 79 -17.62 1.32 -7.07
N THR A 80 -17.41 0.07 -7.49
CA THR A 80 -16.33 -0.28 -8.43
C THR A 80 -16.45 0.52 -9.74
N LEU A 81 -17.66 0.66 -10.29
CA LEU A 81 -17.89 1.44 -11.52
C LEU A 81 -17.52 2.92 -11.31
N VAL A 82 -17.97 3.52 -10.20
CA VAL A 82 -17.65 4.92 -9.86
C VAL A 82 -16.14 5.14 -9.71
N ILE A 83 -15.44 4.25 -8.98
CA ILE A 83 -13.99 4.34 -8.84
C ILE A 83 -13.28 4.21 -10.18
N MET A 84 -13.71 3.29 -11.06
CA MET A 84 -13.11 3.14 -12.39
C MET A 84 -13.23 4.42 -13.21
N ILE A 85 -14.38 5.09 -13.18
CA ILE A 85 -14.59 6.38 -13.87
C ILE A 85 -13.66 7.45 -13.28
N ILE A 86 -13.61 7.59 -11.95
CA ILE A 86 -12.74 8.57 -11.28
C ILE A 86 -11.28 8.32 -11.63
N SER A 87 -10.85 7.05 -11.63
CA SER A 87 -9.47 6.66 -11.97
C SER A 87 -9.12 6.98 -13.42
N ALA A 88 -10.05 6.78 -14.36
CA ALA A 88 -9.87 7.13 -15.76
C ALA A 88 -9.68 8.64 -15.95
N PHE A 89 -10.42 9.47 -15.21
CA PHE A 89 -10.20 10.92 -15.23
C PHE A 89 -8.89 11.32 -14.54
N TRP A 90 -8.50 10.60 -13.50
CA TRP A 90 -7.26 10.86 -12.76
C TRP A 90 -6.00 10.58 -13.59
N ALA A 91 -6.07 9.70 -14.60
CA ALA A 91 -4.93 9.38 -15.46
C ALA A 91 -4.27 10.63 -16.06
N ARG A 92 -5.05 11.68 -16.38
CA ARG A 92 -4.52 12.95 -16.91
C ARG A 92 -3.62 13.70 -15.93
N GLU A 93 -3.80 13.51 -14.62
CA GLU A 93 -2.96 14.15 -13.60
C GLU A 93 -1.55 13.55 -13.56
N ILE A 94 -1.40 12.32 -14.05
CA ILE A 94 -0.11 11.61 -14.10
C ILE A 94 0.82 12.24 -15.15
N ASP A 95 0.27 12.72 -16.27
CA ASP A 95 1.01 13.38 -17.36
C ASP A 95 1.74 14.68 -16.93
N LYS A 96 1.47 15.17 -15.72
CA LYS A 96 2.15 16.34 -15.15
C LYS A 96 3.52 16.03 -14.54
N PHE A 97 3.86 14.75 -14.40
CA PHE A 97 5.13 14.29 -13.85
C PHE A 97 6.08 13.88 -14.97
N ASP A 98 7.38 14.07 -14.76
CA ASP A 98 8.41 13.74 -15.76
C ASP A 98 8.50 12.24 -16.02
N THR A 99 8.22 11.41 -15.00
CA THR A 99 8.21 9.95 -15.11
C THR A 99 7.11 9.32 -14.25
N LEU A 100 6.59 8.17 -14.68
CA LEU A 100 5.66 7.36 -13.89
C LEU A 100 6.26 6.95 -12.55
N PHE A 101 7.56 6.66 -12.52
CA PHE A 101 8.25 6.29 -11.29
C PHE A 101 8.22 7.43 -10.26
N GLU A 102 8.51 8.66 -10.68
CA GLU A 102 8.45 9.82 -9.82
C GLU A 102 7.03 10.09 -9.31
N TYR A 103 6.01 9.96 -10.17
CA TYR A 103 4.62 10.07 -9.75
C TYR A 103 4.27 9.07 -8.64
N VAL A 104 4.61 7.79 -8.85
CA VAL A 104 4.33 6.73 -7.87
C VAL A 104 5.08 7.02 -6.57
N GLN A 105 6.39 7.26 -6.63
CA GLN A 105 7.19 7.51 -5.43
C GLN A 105 6.75 8.75 -4.66
N SER A 106 6.41 9.83 -5.36
CA SER A 106 5.86 11.04 -4.76
C SER A 106 4.54 10.73 -4.05
N THR A 107 3.59 10.11 -4.74
CA THR A 107 2.28 9.75 -4.18
C THR A 107 2.40 8.87 -2.94
N LEU A 108 3.27 7.84 -2.99
CA LEU A 108 3.55 6.97 -1.85
C LEU A 108 4.17 7.76 -0.69
N SER A 109 5.13 8.65 -0.97
CA SER A 109 5.81 9.45 0.05
C SER A 109 4.88 10.38 0.80
N TYR A 110 3.92 11.02 0.13
CA TYR A 110 2.93 11.88 0.79
C TYR A 110 1.85 11.06 1.52
N SER A 111 1.33 10.00 0.89
CA SER A 111 0.12 9.31 1.37
C SER A 111 0.39 8.19 2.38
N ILE A 112 1.45 7.41 2.18
CA ILE A 112 1.75 6.22 3.00
C ILE A 112 2.51 6.59 4.27
N THR A 113 3.30 7.67 4.25
CA THR A 113 4.12 8.07 5.40
C THR A 113 3.33 8.22 6.71
N PRO A 114 2.19 8.95 6.76
CA PRO A 114 1.40 9.05 8.00
C PRO A 114 0.92 7.67 8.50
N LEU A 115 0.45 6.82 7.58
CA LEU A 115 -0.04 5.47 7.91
C LEU A 115 1.06 4.60 8.53
N VAL A 116 2.24 4.57 7.89
CA VAL A 116 3.40 3.82 8.39
C VAL A 116 3.85 4.39 9.73
N THR A 117 3.85 5.71 9.89
CA THR A 117 4.29 6.36 11.13
C THR A 117 3.42 5.97 12.32
N VAL A 118 2.09 6.04 12.17
CA VAL A 118 1.16 5.66 13.23
C VAL A 118 1.25 4.16 13.54
N TYR A 119 1.36 3.33 12.50
CA TYR A 119 1.45 1.88 12.65
C TYR A 119 2.73 1.46 13.37
N VAL A 120 3.88 1.93 12.90
CA VAL A 120 5.20 1.68 13.50
C VAL A 120 5.22 2.26 14.92
N GLY A 121 4.75 3.50 15.12
CA GLY A 121 4.64 4.12 16.43
C GLY A 121 3.85 3.25 17.42
N GLY A 122 2.67 2.77 17.02
CA GLY A 122 1.83 1.91 17.83
C GLY A 122 2.44 0.56 18.19
N ILE A 123 3.26 -0.02 17.29
CA ILE A 123 3.99 -1.27 17.56
C ILE A 123 5.10 -1.06 18.59
N PHE A 124 5.93 -0.02 18.40
CA PHE A 124 7.12 0.19 19.23
C PHE A 124 6.80 0.84 20.59
N TYR A 125 5.76 1.66 20.68
CA TYR A 125 5.42 2.37 21.91
C TYR A 125 4.02 2.01 22.42
N LYS A 126 3.99 1.08 23.37
CA LYS A 126 2.78 0.48 23.96
C LYS A 126 1.83 1.46 24.67
N ARG A 127 2.25 2.71 24.91
CA ARG A 127 1.46 3.71 25.65
C ARG A 127 0.66 4.63 24.72
N PHE A 128 0.84 4.57 23.40
CA PHE A 128 0.03 5.37 22.49
C PHE A 128 -1.45 4.96 22.54
N THR A 129 -2.34 5.95 22.61
CA THR A 129 -3.78 5.74 22.69
C THR A 129 -4.40 5.61 21.29
N SER A 130 -5.56 4.95 21.21
CA SER A 130 -6.30 4.82 19.94
C SER A 130 -6.71 6.17 19.35
N ASN A 131 -7.06 7.14 20.22
CA ASN A 131 -7.37 8.51 19.79
C ASN A 131 -6.11 9.21 19.27
N ALA A 132 -4.96 9.06 19.94
CA ALA A 132 -3.70 9.62 19.48
C ALA A 132 -3.34 9.09 18.09
N ALA A 133 -3.50 7.80 17.84
CA ALA A 133 -3.32 7.20 16.52
C ALA A 133 -4.27 7.80 15.46
N PHE A 134 -5.56 7.94 15.78
CA PHE A 134 -6.54 8.49 14.82
C PHE A 134 -6.28 9.97 14.47
N TYR A 135 -6.11 10.82 15.48
CA TYR A 135 -5.92 12.26 15.27
C TYR A 135 -4.55 12.58 14.65
N SER A 136 -3.49 11.87 15.05
CA SER A 136 -2.17 12.03 14.42
C SER A 136 -2.16 11.61 12.95
N LEU A 137 -2.94 10.59 12.58
CA LEU A 137 -3.13 10.19 11.19
C LEU A 137 -3.79 11.33 10.40
N LEU A 138 -4.87 11.92 10.93
CA LEU A 138 -5.54 13.07 10.31
C LEU A 138 -4.61 14.28 10.18
N ILE A 139 -3.81 14.57 11.21
CA ILE A 139 -2.82 15.64 11.21
C ILE A 139 -1.71 15.37 10.18
N GLY A 140 -1.23 14.13 10.08
CA GLY A 140 -0.24 13.73 9.07
C GLY A 140 -0.77 13.84 7.64
N ILE A 141 -2.00 13.38 7.38
CA ILE A 141 -2.64 13.49 6.06
C ILE A 141 -2.89 14.96 5.69
N SER A 142 -3.44 15.76 6.61
CA SER A 142 -3.66 17.19 6.36
C SER A 142 -2.35 17.98 6.19
N GLY A 143 -1.30 17.62 6.94
CA GLY A 143 0.05 18.15 6.76
C GLY A 143 0.64 17.78 5.40
N SER A 144 0.48 16.54 4.96
CA SER A 144 0.92 16.08 3.63
C SER A 144 0.22 16.86 2.51
N LEU A 145 -1.10 17.07 2.61
CA LEU A 145 -1.86 17.85 1.64
C LEU A 145 -1.43 19.33 1.64
N SER A 146 -1.17 19.89 2.83
CA SER A 146 -0.71 21.26 2.99
C SER A 146 0.67 21.47 2.34
N LEU A 147 1.59 20.50 2.45
CA LEU A 147 2.89 20.56 1.76
C LEU A 147 2.74 20.53 0.23
N VAL A 148 1.85 19.69 -0.31
CA VAL A 148 1.57 19.65 -1.76
C VAL A 148 1.02 20.99 -2.24
N ILE A 149 0.10 21.61 -1.49
CA ILE A 149 -0.45 22.92 -1.83
C ILE A 149 0.64 23.99 -1.76
N LEU A 150 1.41 24.00 -0.67
CA LEU A 150 2.40 25.04 -0.40
C LEU A 150 3.57 25.01 -1.39
N LYS A 151 3.97 23.83 -1.86
CA LYS A 151 4.95 23.65 -2.94
C LYS A 151 4.57 24.47 -4.19
N ASN A 152 3.28 24.60 -4.51
CA ASN A 152 2.83 25.34 -5.69
C ASN A 152 2.94 26.88 -5.52
N TYR A 153 3.02 27.39 -4.29
CA TYR A 153 3.04 28.84 -4.01
C TYR A 153 4.40 29.34 -3.53
N ILE A 154 5.18 28.50 -2.84
CA ILE A 154 6.42 28.89 -2.20
C ILE A 154 7.55 27.94 -2.62
N PRO A 155 8.56 28.43 -3.35
CA PRO A 155 9.64 27.58 -3.89
C PRO A 155 10.55 26.97 -2.80
N LEU A 156 10.51 27.49 -1.57
CA LEU A 156 11.21 26.89 -0.42
C LEU A 156 10.66 25.50 -0.03
N PHE A 157 9.42 25.18 -0.43
CA PHE A 157 8.79 23.89 -0.13
C PHE A 157 8.87 22.90 -1.31
N ASP A 158 9.67 23.19 -2.33
CA ASP A 158 9.93 22.26 -3.42
C ASP A 158 10.94 21.17 -3.01
N PHE A 159 10.54 20.35 -2.05
CA PHE A 159 11.34 19.21 -1.62
C PHE A 159 11.25 18.07 -2.64
N HIS A 160 12.40 17.45 -2.92
CA HIS A 160 12.41 16.18 -3.63
C HIS A 160 11.61 15.14 -2.83
N TYR A 161 10.84 14.29 -3.52
CA TYR A 161 9.90 13.36 -2.89
C TYR A 161 10.55 12.46 -1.84
N LEU A 162 11.85 12.19 -1.95
CA LEU A 162 12.60 11.36 -1.00
C LEU A 162 12.76 12.00 0.39
N TYR A 163 12.74 13.33 0.47
CA TYR A 163 12.90 14.06 1.75
C TYR A 163 11.56 14.34 2.43
N VAL A 164 10.45 14.28 1.68
CA VAL A 164 9.07 14.55 2.15
C VAL A 164 8.61 13.63 3.30
N PRO A 165 8.95 12.33 3.34
CA PRO A 165 8.53 11.45 4.42
C PRO A 165 9.01 11.88 5.80
N LEU A 166 10.23 12.43 5.91
CA LEU A 166 10.83 12.79 7.20
C LEU A 166 10.03 13.87 7.97
N PRO A 167 9.74 15.07 7.41
CA PRO A 167 8.97 16.09 8.11
C PRO A 167 7.54 15.63 8.43
N ILE A 168 6.89 14.87 7.53
CA ILE A 168 5.55 14.33 7.77
C ILE A 168 5.56 13.30 8.91
N CYS A 169 6.55 12.41 8.93
CA CYS A 169 6.74 11.43 9.99
C CYS A 169 7.00 12.11 11.34
N LEU A 170 7.89 13.11 11.39
CA LEU A 170 8.15 13.87 12.62
C LEU A 170 6.90 14.58 13.12
N LEU A 171 6.16 15.25 12.23
CA LEU A 171 4.91 15.92 12.56
C LEU A 171 3.87 14.92 13.12
N CYS A 172 3.75 13.76 12.49
CA CYS A 172 2.82 12.72 12.93
C CYS A 172 3.25 12.11 14.28
N LEU A 173 4.52 11.76 14.48
CA LEU A 173 5.04 11.25 15.76
C LEU A 173 4.90 12.26 16.90
N ILE A 174 5.27 13.52 16.67
CA ILE A 174 5.13 14.59 17.67
C ILE A 174 3.66 14.72 18.05
N SER A 175 2.75 14.74 17.06
CA SER A 175 1.31 14.80 17.34
C SER A 175 0.83 13.58 18.14
N MET A 176 1.32 12.36 17.86
CA MET A 176 1.00 11.17 18.66
C MET A 176 1.46 11.30 20.11
N PHE A 177 2.70 11.76 20.35
CA PHE A 177 3.23 11.96 21.70
C PHE A 177 2.47 13.02 22.47
N VAL A 178 2.20 14.16 21.83
CA VAL A 178 1.46 15.27 22.43
C VAL A 178 0.04 14.83 22.79
N ILE A 179 -0.68 14.20 21.87
CA ILE A 179 -2.06 13.76 22.12
C ILE A 179 -2.09 12.67 23.19
N THR A 180 -1.15 11.72 23.17
CA THR A 180 -1.04 10.69 24.21
C THR A 180 -0.71 11.27 25.59
N TYR A 181 0.04 12.37 25.65
CA TYR A 181 0.33 13.05 26.90
C TYR A 181 -0.91 13.71 27.51
N PHE A 182 -1.77 14.30 26.67
CA PHE A 182 -3.04 14.91 27.10
C PHE A 182 -4.17 13.89 27.28
N ASP A 183 -4.14 12.79 26.55
CA ASP A 183 -5.15 11.75 26.58
C ASP A 183 -4.74 10.64 27.56
N THR A 184 -5.25 10.73 28.78
CA THR A 184 -5.12 9.67 29.80
C THR A 184 -6.01 8.46 29.51
N SER A 185 -6.72 8.43 28.37
CA SER A 185 -7.41 7.22 27.90
C SER A 185 -6.39 6.19 27.44
N TYR A 186 -5.66 5.60 28.39
CA TYR A 186 -5.02 4.32 28.16
C TYR A 186 -6.15 3.38 27.75
N SER A 187 -6.20 3.04 26.46
CA SER A 187 -6.97 1.89 26.03
C SER A 187 -6.29 0.73 26.73
N GLU A 188 -6.91 0.23 27.81
CA GLU A 188 -6.69 -1.15 28.19
C GLU A 188 -6.77 -1.93 26.89
N ARG A 189 -5.68 -2.60 26.52
CA ARG A 189 -5.70 -3.58 25.45
C ARG A 189 -6.76 -4.56 25.91
N ASP A 190 -7.95 -4.44 25.33
CA ASP A 190 -9.14 -5.12 25.80
C ASP A 190 -8.76 -6.60 25.88
N ASP A 191 -8.67 -7.15 27.09
CA ASP A 191 -8.47 -8.59 27.33
C ASP A 191 -9.66 -9.42 26.77
N LYS A 192 -10.64 -8.71 26.18
CA LYS A 192 -11.78 -9.18 25.37
C LYS A 192 -11.48 -9.32 23.87
N LEU A 193 -10.24 -9.13 23.38
CA LEU A 193 -9.93 -9.74 22.09
C LEU A 193 -10.08 -11.25 22.27
N ASP A 194 -11.03 -11.84 21.55
CA ASP A 194 -11.24 -13.28 21.54
C ASP A 194 -9.88 -13.94 21.28
N LYS A 195 -9.34 -14.61 22.29
CA LYS A 195 -7.99 -15.19 22.25
C LYS A 195 -7.87 -16.21 21.11
N ASN A 196 -9.02 -16.75 20.68
CA ASN A 196 -9.13 -17.64 19.53
C ASN A 196 -8.98 -16.92 18.17
N LEU A 197 -9.17 -15.61 18.09
CA LEU A 197 -9.08 -14.80 16.86
C LEU A 197 -7.76 -14.04 16.75
N THR A 198 -6.98 -13.96 17.83
CA THR A 198 -5.67 -13.29 17.82
C THR A 198 -4.55 -14.27 18.03
N TRP A 199 -3.61 -14.27 17.09
CA TRP A 199 -2.41 -15.06 17.21
C TRP A 199 -1.62 -14.61 18.44
N SER A 200 -1.61 -15.44 19.48
CA SER A 200 -0.89 -15.22 20.73
C SER A 200 0.21 -16.26 20.85
N VAL A 201 1.46 -15.82 21.06
CA VAL A 201 2.63 -16.69 21.28
C VAL A 201 2.42 -17.63 22.49
N LYS A 202 1.49 -17.29 23.40
CA LYS A 202 1.13 -18.14 24.53
C LYS A 202 0.21 -19.32 24.18
N GLU A 203 -0.56 -19.24 23.09
CA GLU A 203 -1.57 -20.25 22.72
C GLU A 203 -1.00 -21.37 21.86
N HIS A 204 -0.04 -21.05 21.01
CA HIS A 204 0.80 -22.03 20.33
C HIS A 204 2.25 -21.65 20.59
N SER A 205 2.86 -22.35 21.54
CA SER A 205 4.32 -22.32 21.60
C SER A 205 4.80 -22.71 20.20
N VAL A 206 5.67 -21.91 19.58
CA VAL A 206 6.27 -22.22 18.27
C VAL A 206 6.85 -23.65 18.28
N LEU A 207 7.22 -24.14 19.47
CA LEU A 207 7.65 -25.50 19.79
C LEU A 207 6.59 -26.59 19.53
N GLU A 208 5.28 -26.31 19.66
CA GLU A 208 4.21 -27.26 19.32
C GLU A 208 3.98 -27.40 17.81
N ILE A 209 4.06 -26.29 17.06
CA ILE A 209 4.00 -26.31 15.59
C ILE A 209 5.22 -27.05 15.02
N LEU A 210 6.40 -26.87 15.61
CA LEU A 210 7.62 -27.63 15.27
C LEU A 210 7.56 -29.11 15.70
N LYS A 211 6.63 -29.47 16.58
CA LYS A 211 6.39 -30.86 17.00
C LYS A 211 5.62 -31.65 15.93
N ASP A 212 4.89 -30.95 15.07
CA ASP A 212 4.26 -31.54 13.90
C ASP A 212 5.30 -31.78 12.80
N ARG A 213 5.71 -33.05 12.69
CA ARG A 213 6.75 -33.51 11.77
C ARG A 213 6.43 -33.15 10.32
N GLN A 214 5.16 -33.09 9.93
CA GLN A 214 4.76 -32.80 8.55
C GLN A 214 4.90 -31.32 8.20
N LEU A 215 4.57 -30.43 9.14
CA LEU A 215 4.76 -28.98 8.99
C LEU A 215 6.25 -28.59 9.01
N PHE A 216 7.05 -29.26 9.83
CA PHE A 216 8.50 -29.06 9.84
C PHE A 216 9.15 -29.45 8.51
N ILE A 217 8.77 -30.60 7.94
CA ILE A 217 9.30 -31.04 6.65
C ILE A 217 8.87 -30.08 5.53
N SER A 218 7.60 -29.63 5.53
CA SER A 218 7.07 -28.74 4.49
C SER A 218 7.72 -27.35 4.53
N SER A 219 7.93 -26.79 5.72
CA SER A 219 8.61 -25.50 5.91
C SER A 219 10.11 -25.58 5.58
N ALA A 220 10.80 -26.66 5.96
CA ALA A 220 12.19 -26.90 5.59
C ALA A 220 12.36 -27.05 4.07
N LEU A 221 11.45 -27.78 3.41
CA LEU A 221 11.46 -27.95 1.95
C LEU A 221 11.21 -26.60 1.25
N LEU A 222 10.28 -25.79 1.75
CA LEU A 222 10.05 -24.44 1.24
C LEU A 222 11.30 -23.55 1.36
N LEU A 223 11.98 -23.57 2.51
CA LEU A 223 13.21 -22.80 2.71
C LEU A 223 14.35 -23.25 1.79
N VAL A 224 14.50 -24.56 1.55
CA VAL A 224 15.50 -25.08 0.62
C VAL A 224 15.17 -24.69 -0.82
N CYS A 225 13.90 -24.80 -1.22
CA CYS A 225 13.47 -24.37 -2.55
C CYS A 225 13.67 -22.87 -2.77
N THR A 226 13.32 -22.03 -1.79
CA THR A 226 13.54 -20.58 -1.91
C THR A 226 15.03 -20.24 -1.94
N PHE A 227 15.86 -20.89 -1.13
CA PHE A 227 17.31 -20.68 -1.14
C PHE A 227 17.95 -21.09 -2.48
N LEU A 228 17.59 -22.25 -3.02
CA LEU A 228 18.06 -22.70 -4.34
C LEU A 228 17.61 -21.76 -5.45
N PHE A 229 16.36 -21.28 -5.38
CA PHE A 229 15.84 -20.30 -6.33
C PHE A 229 16.64 -19.00 -6.27
N VAL A 230 16.92 -18.47 -5.07
CA VAL A 230 17.72 -17.26 -4.89
C VAL A 230 19.14 -17.45 -5.45
N ILE A 231 19.81 -18.57 -5.18
CA ILE A 231 21.15 -18.83 -5.74
C ILE A 231 21.14 -18.95 -7.27
N TYR A 232 20.11 -19.57 -7.83
CA TYR A 232 20.02 -19.73 -9.28
C TYR A 232 19.83 -18.38 -10.01
N PHE A 233 19.17 -17.42 -9.35
CA PHE A 233 18.86 -16.10 -9.92
C PHE A 233 19.74 -14.95 -9.41
N ALA A 234 20.66 -15.20 -8.47
CA ALA A 234 21.66 -14.26 -7.98
C ALA A 234 22.98 -14.38 -8.76
#